data_AF-A0A930Z049-F1
#
_entry.id   AF-A0A930Z049-F1
#
_cell.length_a   1.000
_cell.length_b   1.000
_cell.length_c   1.000
_cell.angle_alpha   90.00
_cell.angle_beta   90.00
_cell.angle_gamma   90.00
#
_symmetry.space_group_name_H-M   'P 1'
#
loop_
_entity.id
_entity.type
_entity.pdbx_description
1 polymer ?
#
loop_
_entity_poly.entity_id
_entity_poly.type
_entity_poly.pdbx_seq_one_letter_code
_entity_poly.pdbx_strand_id
1 'polypeptide(L)'
;MAVKRAQHNPKPLLSVEETAVLLGETRSTLYRAVKAGTLPLPMFRIGSRIRIPRSAVERLIAGETPGESASLPPLEGLHDDQPASAPSLST
;
A
#
# COMPACT_ATOMS: atom_id res chain seq x y z
N MET A 1 -5.31 6.94 -18.85
CA MET A 1 -5.43 6.59 -17.42
C MET A 1 -6.14 7.72 -16.69
N ALA A 2 -7.28 7.45 -16.04
CA ALA A 2 -8.06 8.47 -15.35
C ALA A 2 -7.60 8.60 -13.89
N VAL A 3 -6.98 9.72 -13.54
CA VAL A 3 -6.72 10.10 -12.14
C VAL A 3 -8.07 10.35 -11.48
N LYS A 4 -8.50 9.40 -10.64
CA LYS A 4 -9.73 9.50 -9.84
C LYS A 4 -9.60 10.74 -8.96
N ARG A 5 -10.33 11.81 -9.29
CA ARG A 5 -10.35 13.05 -8.51
C ARG A 5 -10.72 12.67 -7.08
N ALA A 6 -9.78 12.84 -6.14
CA ALA A 6 -10.06 12.65 -4.73
C ALA A 6 -11.27 13.52 -4.40
N GLN A 7 -12.38 12.89 -3.98
CA GLN A 7 -13.59 13.60 -3.60
C GLN A 7 -13.20 14.70 -2.60
N HIS A 8 -13.65 15.93 -2.85
CA HIS A 8 -13.30 17.09 -2.03
C HIS A 8 -13.94 16.95 -0.64
N ASN A 9 -13.30 16.17 0.22
CA ASN A 9 -13.64 16.06 1.63
C ASN A 9 -12.90 17.19 2.37
N PRO A 10 -13.59 18.05 3.13
CA PRO A 10 -12.95 19.16 3.85
C PRO A 10 -11.88 18.73 4.86
N LYS A 11 -11.82 17.43 5.22
CA LYS A 11 -10.75 16.85 6.04
C LYS A 11 -10.07 15.68 5.31
N PRO A 12 -9.09 15.95 4.44
CA PRO A 12 -8.37 14.88 3.72
C PRO A 12 -7.43 14.08 4.62
N LEU A 13 -7.01 14.66 5.75
CA LEU A 13 -6.07 14.07 6.70
C LEU A 13 -6.75 13.78 8.04
N LEU A 14 -6.66 12.53 8.47
CA LEU A 14 -7.15 12.03 9.74
C LEU A 14 -6.04 11.98 10.78
N SER A 15 -6.45 12.14 12.04
CA SER A 15 -5.60 11.89 13.19
C SER A 15 -5.54 10.39 13.51
N VAL A 16 -4.59 9.97 14.34
CA VAL A 16 -4.47 8.58 14.83
C VAL A 16 -5.78 8.13 15.47
N GLU A 17 -6.41 8.99 16.27
CA GLU A 17 -7.67 8.66 16.96
C GLU A 17 -8.84 8.47 15.99
N GLU A 18 -8.96 9.34 14.99
CA GLU A 18 -10.01 9.23 13.96
C GLU A 18 -9.82 7.96 13.12
N THR A 19 -8.57 7.61 12.83
CA THR A 19 -8.22 6.38 12.10
C THR A 19 -8.57 5.14 12.91
N ALA A 20 -8.35 5.17 14.23
CA ALA A 20 -8.70 4.06 15.12
C ALA A 20 -10.21 3.80 15.10
N VAL A 21 -11.01 4.87 15.17
CA VAL A 21 -12.47 4.78 15.08
C VAL A 21 -12.92 4.19 13.74
N LEU A 22 -12.31 4.61 12.61
CA LEU A 22 -12.66 4.10 11.29
C LEU A 22 -12.28 2.63 11.08
N LEU A 23 -11.16 2.20 11.65
CA LEU A 23 -10.72 0.80 11.59
C LEU A 23 -11.46 -0.11 12.57
N GLY A 24 -12.23 0.45 13.51
CA GLY A 24 -12.86 -0.30 14.59
C GLY A 24 -11.87 -0.77 15.68
N GLU A 25 -10.70 -0.13 15.75
CA GLU A 25 -9.62 -0.48 16.67
C GLU A 25 -9.56 0.48 17.86
N THR A 26 -8.91 0.04 18.94
CA THR A 26 -8.67 0.93 20.08
C THR A 26 -7.55 1.93 19.79
N ARG A 27 -7.63 3.12 20.40
CA ARG A 27 -6.57 4.14 20.31
C ARG A 27 -5.22 3.56 20.74
N SER A 28 -5.20 2.74 21.79
CA SER A 28 -4.02 2.08 22.34
C SER A 28 -3.39 1.13 21.32
N THR A 29 -4.21 0.28 20.68
CA THR A 29 -3.75 -0.64 19.62
C THR A 29 -3.14 0.14 18.47
N LEU A 30 -3.84 1.18 18.00
CA LEU A 30 -3.36 1.96 16.86
C LEU A 30 -2.07 2.70 17.20
N TYR A 31 -1.96 3.34 18.36
CA TYR A 31 -0.72 3.99 18.79
C TYR A 31 0.45 3.00 18.93
N ARG A 32 0.20 1.77 19.43
CA ARG A 32 1.23 0.72 19.46
C ARG A 32 1.65 0.31 18.05
N ALA A 33 0.72 0.13 17.13
CA ALA A 33 1.01 -0.23 15.74
C ALA A 33 1.75 0.89 14.99
N VAL A 34 1.38 2.15 15.22
CA VAL A 34 2.10 3.34 14.73
C VAL A 34 3.53 3.36 15.28
N LYS A 35 3.70 3.13 16.59
CA LYS A 35 5.02 3.12 17.24
C LYS A 35 5.88 1.95 16.77
N ALA A 36 5.27 0.80 16.49
CA ALA A 36 5.92 -0.40 15.98
C ALA A 36 6.20 -0.34 14.46
N GLY A 37 5.60 0.61 13.73
CA GLY A 37 5.73 0.71 12.27
C GLY A 37 5.04 -0.42 11.50
N THR A 38 4.11 -1.15 12.13
CA THR A 38 3.44 -2.31 11.55
C THR A 38 2.19 -1.94 10.74
N LEU A 39 1.80 -0.66 10.72
CA LEU A 39 0.65 -0.22 9.94
C LEU A 39 1.01 -0.19 8.44
N PRO A 40 0.26 -0.91 7.59
CA PRO A 40 0.46 -0.86 6.14
C PRO A 40 -0.07 0.45 5.52
N LEU A 41 -0.28 1.49 6.33
CA LEU A 41 -0.85 2.77 5.92
C LEU A 41 0.25 3.83 5.76
N PRO A 42 0.18 4.68 4.72
CA PRO A 42 1.07 5.83 4.60
C PRO A 42 0.80 6.83 5.72
N MET A 43 1.83 7.13 6.53
CA MET A 43 1.76 8.05 7.66
C MET A 43 2.63 9.29 7.40
N PHE A 44 2.06 10.49 7.58
CA PHE A 44 2.79 11.75 7.47
C PHE A 44 2.92 12.40 8.85
N ARG A 45 4.15 12.71 9.26
CA ARG A 45 4.39 13.54 10.46
C ARG A 45 4.45 15.00 10.04
N ILE A 46 3.48 15.78 10.51
CA ILE A 46 3.43 17.24 10.28
C ILE A 46 3.63 17.90 11.65
N GLY A 47 4.83 18.42 11.87
CA GLY A 47 5.26 18.89 13.19
C GLY A 47 5.29 17.74 14.21
N SER A 48 4.61 17.91 15.35
CA SER A 48 4.50 16.90 16.40
C SER A 48 3.32 15.93 16.23
N ARG A 49 2.50 16.11 15.18
CA ARG A 49 1.26 15.34 14.99
C ARG A 49 1.38 14.37 13.81
N ILE A 50 0.80 13.19 13.99
CA ILE A 50 0.71 12.16 12.94
C ILE A 50 -0.60 12.36 12.18
N ARG A 51 -0.50 12.36 10.86
CA ARG A 51 -1.60 12.54 9.92
C ARG A 51 -1.64 11.37 8.96
N ILE A 52 -2.82 10.80 8.79
CA ILE A 52 -3.07 9.63 7.95
C ILE A 52 -4.07 10.05 6.86
N PRO A 53 -3.78 9.85 5.56
CA PRO A 53 -4.72 10.19 4.50
C PRO A 53 -5.98 9.33 4.63
N ARG A 54 -7.15 9.98 4.65
CA ARG A 54 -8.43 9.28 4.74
C ARG A 54 -8.61 8.28 3.60
N SER A 55 -8.24 8.67 2.38
CA SER A 55 -8.35 7.81 1.21
C SER A 55 -7.52 6.53 1.33
N ALA A 56 -6.39 6.54 2.05
CA ALA A 56 -5.60 5.33 2.27
C ALA A 56 -6.29 4.38 3.27
N VAL A 57 -6.93 4.92 4.30
CA VAL A 57 -7.71 4.15 5.28
C VAL A 57 -8.93 3.52 4.61
N GLU A 58 -9.68 4.30 3.82
CA GLU A 58 -10.85 3.81 3.08
C GLU A 58 -10.48 2.71 2.09
N ARG A 59 -9.34 2.83 1.40
CA ARG A 59 -8.81 1.79 0.51
C ARG A 59 -8.45 0.51 1.28
N LEU A 60 -7.79 0.65 2.43
CA LEU A 60 -7.46 -0.50 3.26
C LEU A 60 -8.73 -1.23 3.75
N ILE A 61 -9.76 -0.49 4.17
CA ILE A 61 -11.06 -1.06 4.55
C ILE A 61 -11.74 -1.74 3.36
N ALA A 62 -11.61 -1.16 2.16
CA ALA A 62 -12.11 -1.75 0.91
C ALA A 62 -11.30 -2.99 0.45
N GLY A 63 -10.26 -3.40 1.19
CA GLY A 63 -9.38 -4.51 0.81
C GLY A 63 -8.34 -4.14 -0.26
N GLU A 64 -8.27 -2.88 -0.68
CA GLU A 64 -7.21 -2.38 -1.54
C GLU A 64 -5.98 -2.05 -0.68
N THR A 65 -4.92 -2.86 -0.79
CA THR A 65 -3.64 -2.60 -0.11
C THR A 65 -3.08 -1.24 -0.56
N PRO A 66 -2.90 -0.27 0.36
CA PRO A 66 -2.31 1.02 0.02
C PRO A 66 -0.79 0.86 -0.03
N GLY A 67 -0.29 0.20 -1.08
CA GLY A 67 1.14 -0.13 -1.13
C GLY A 67 1.67 -0.84 -2.37
N GLU A 68 0.84 -1.24 -3.34
CA GLU A 68 1.36 -1.81 -4.59
C GLU A 68 1.67 -0.71 -5.63
N SER A 69 2.53 0.22 -5.26
CA SER A 69 3.22 1.10 -6.20
C SER A 69 4.70 1.24 -5.85
N ALA A 70 5.30 0.19 -5.28
CA ALA A 70 6.75 0.04 -5.16
C ALA A 70 7.22 -1.40 -4.88
N SER A 71 6.38 -2.44 -4.98
CA SER A 71 6.92 -3.73 -5.39
C SER A 71 6.87 -3.72 -6.91
N LEU A 72 7.88 -3.12 -7.55
CA LEU A 72 8.32 -3.66 -8.82
C LEU A 72 8.37 -5.18 -8.60
N PRO A 73 7.77 -6.01 -9.45
CA PRO A 73 8.11 -7.43 -9.40
C PRO A 73 9.64 -7.46 -9.38
N PRO A 74 10.30 -8.26 -8.54
CA PRO A 74 11.63 -8.72 -8.90
C PRO A 74 11.52 -9.05 -10.37
N LEU A 75 12.38 -8.46 -11.21
CA LEU A 75 12.59 -8.98 -12.54
C LEU A 75 13.07 -10.41 -12.29
N GLU A 76 12.12 -11.32 -12.06
CA GLU A 76 12.34 -12.75 -12.07
C GLU A 76 12.89 -12.94 -13.45
N GLY A 77 14.21 -13.14 -13.45
CA GLY A 77 15.00 -13.17 -14.64
C GLY A 77 14.26 -14.03 -15.64
N LEU A 78 14.17 -13.52 -16.86
CA LEU A 78 14.76 -14.20 -18.00
C LEU A 78 15.13 -15.64 -17.63
N HIS A 79 14.11 -16.50 -17.51
CA HIS A 79 14.32 -17.92 -17.71
C HIS A 79 14.62 -17.99 -19.20
N ASP A 80 15.89 -17.76 -19.50
CA ASP A 80 16.55 -18.17 -20.72
C ASP A 80 16.58 -19.71 -20.66
N ASP A 81 15.40 -20.32 -20.70
CA ASP A 81 15.23 -21.73 -21.04
C ASP A 81 14.74 -21.75 -22.49
N GLN A 82 15.58 -21.20 -23.35
CA GLN A 82 15.55 -21.52 -24.77
C GLN A 82 16.84 -22.27 -25.11
N PRO A 83 16.90 -23.59 -24.90
CA PRO A 83 17.63 -24.40 -25.85
C PRO A 83 16.79 -24.43 -27.13
N ALA A 84 16.93 -23.39 -27.94
CA ALA A 84 16.67 -23.49 -29.37
C ALA A 84 17.72 -24.47 -29.92
N SER A 85 17.38 -25.75 -29.92
CA SER A 85 18.08 -26.77 -30.68
C SER A 85 17.05 -27.70 -31.30
N ALA A 86 16.48 -27.22 -32.39
CA ALA A 86 16.18 -28.05 -33.55
C ALA A 86 17.08 -27.54 -34.70
N PRO A 87 17.51 -28.34 -35.70
CA PRO A 87 16.82 -29.51 -36.23
C PRO A 87 17.69 -30.75 -36.61
N SER A 88 16.98 -31.85 -36.87
CA SER A 88 17.23 -32.99 -37.77
C SER A 88 18.55 -33.08 -38.57
N LEU A 89 19.20 -34.27 -38.61
CA LEU A 89 19.36 -35.12 -39.82
C LEU A 89 20.17 -36.43 -39.57
N SER A 90 19.63 -37.52 -40.12
CA SER A 90 20.19 -38.76 -40.70
C SER A 90 21.68 -39.16 -40.59
N THR A 91 21.91 -40.38 -40.10
CA THR A 91 22.75 -41.44 -40.73
C THR A 91 22.38 -42.79 -40.14
#